data_AF-A0A2E7E5Z1-F1
#
_entry.id   AF-A0A2E7E5Z1-F1
#
_cell.length_a   1.000
_cell.length_b   1.000
_cell.length_c   1.000
_cell.angle_alpha   90.00
_cell.angle_beta   90.00
_cell.angle_gamma   90.00
#
_symmetry.space_group_name_H-M   'P 1'
#
loop_
_entity.id
_entity.type
_entity.pdbx_description
1 polymer ?
#
loop_
_entity_poly.entity_id
_entity_poly.type
_entity_poly.pdbx_seq_one_letter_code
_entity_poly.pdbx_strand_id
1 'polypeptide(L)'
;MICIDGSVNAEEVELIHMLWERNENAPTEFQYSFSTLTKMCQENPNSRSLSTLLKKTYVLLNYPGFTCTSCHEKTPAQNRGEFKSRLMNNEKLICPSCVCKERIKKLEENRKNLDQFMKQKFQPSEYIKNLNSILSFSLLLSTEKPYYSDWPILSYNNHLNITGIESHDHRITQSLEEAQAIVVISQVPENIDYRYVDYSTGVYLNEISKSEKTQPEEIKLKIYERLISTPPTTEELEEFRKIIHDIQLKKLYDAIPYICKEYKIKIANTKQLSAILSHLSKNYPPEKAVVAMKWAAEKSIVRNHTYEINAFYKIHQFTKTLSNFINYIERSNNEILGNPPINSWLHTTSFEALFCEIFLYNRFDWNQLTPQDILAEWYQSIEIYYEQ
;
A
#
# COMPACT_ATOMS: atom_id res chain seq x y z
N MET A 1 -10.67 7.29 54.97
CA MET A 1 -9.34 7.88 55.17
C MET A 1 -9.10 8.87 54.07
N ILE A 2 -8.82 10.12 54.42
CA ILE A 2 -8.38 11.14 53.46
C ILE A 2 -6.85 11.07 53.44
N CYS A 3 -6.28 10.89 52.26
CA CYS A 3 -4.85 10.91 52.04
C CYS A 3 -4.48 12.24 51.39
N ILE A 4 -3.37 12.84 51.84
CA ILE A 4 -2.85 14.10 51.30
C ILE A 4 -1.42 13.86 50.86
N ASP A 5 -1.10 14.23 49.63
CA ASP A 5 0.21 14.06 49.02
C ASP A 5 0.99 15.39 49.00
N GLY A 6 2.24 15.32 49.47
CA GLY A 6 3.14 16.45 49.66
C GLY A 6 2.78 17.37 50.83
N SER A 7 3.50 18.48 50.95
CA SER A 7 3.26 19.46 52.01
C SER A 7 1.98 20.26 51.78
N VAL A 8 1.18 20.38 52.85
CA VAL A 8 0.00 21.24 53.00
C VAL A 8 0.08 21.91 54.37
N ASN A 9 -0.36 23.17 54.47
CA ASN A 9 -0.46 23.85 55.76
C ASN A 9 -1.74 23.43 56.51
N ALA A 10 -1.87 23.81 57.78
CA ALA A 10 -2.99 23.39 58.63
C ALA A 10 -4.36 23.83 58.08
N GLU A 11 -4.42 25.05 57.53
CA GLU A 11 -5.65 25.62 56.97
C GLU A 11 -6.08 24.88 55.68
N GLU A 12 -5.12 24.48 54.84
CA GLU A 12 -5.37 23.65 53.67
C GLU A 12 -5.84 22.23 54.05
N VAL A 13 -5.32 21.67 55.14
CA VAL A 13 -5.80 20.37 55.67
C VAL A 13 -7.28 20.49 56.05
N GLU A 14 -7.67 21.54 56.76
CA GLU A 14 -9.07 21.77 57.15
C GLU A 14 -9.98 21.88 55.92
N LEU A 15 -9.58 22.66 54.91
CA LEU A 15 -10.31 22.78 53.64
C LEU A 15 -10.43 21.45 52.90
N ILE A 16 -9.37 20.61 52.92
CA ILE A 16 -9.40 19.26 52.34
C ILE A 16 -10.35 18.35 53.12
N HIS A 17 -10.42 18.46 54.44
CA HIS A 17 -11.38 17.73 55.26
C HIS A 17 -12.82 18.11 54.90
N MET A 18 -13.12 19.41 54.84
CA MET A 18 -14.42 19.93 54.41
C MET A 18 -14.78 19.51 52.97
N LEU A 19 -13.77 19.43 52.09
CA LEU A 19 -13.96 18.94 50.72
C LEU A 19 -14.45 17.49 50.69
N TRP A 20 -14.08 16.64 51.65
CA TRP A 20 -14.52 15.24 51.67
C TRP A 20 -15.60 14.96 52.72
N GLU A 21 -16.05 15.99 53.43
CA GLU A 21 -17.12 15.90 54.41
C GLU A 21 -18.46 15.57 53.74
N ARG A 22 -19.09 14.52 54.26
CA ARG A 22 -20.33 13.97 53.71
C ARG A 22 -21.54 14.49 54.46
N ASN A 23 -22.65 14.62 53.75
CA ASN A 23 -23.93 14.86 54.39
C ASN A 23 -24.37 13.56 55.10
N GLU A 24 -24.63 13.65 56.41
CA GLU A 24 -25.05 12.50 57.23
C GLU A 24 -26.38 11.90 56.75
N ASN A 25 -27.27 12.73 56.23
CA ASN A 25 -28.60 12.33 55.76
C ASN A 25 -28.60 11.82 54.31
N ALA A 26 -27.55 12.10 53.54
CA ALA A 26 -27.44 11.75 52.13
C ALA A 26 -26.02 11.24 51.83
N PRO A 27 -25.76 9.93 51.94
CA PRO A 27 -24.42 9.32 51.84
C PRO A 27 -23.63 9.63 50.58
N THR A 28 -24.32 9.94 49.49
CA THR A 28 -23.77 10.28 48.17
C THR A 28 -23.60 11.78 47.94
N GLU A 29 -23.93 12.60 48.94
CA GLU A 29 -23.82 14.05 48.90
C GLU A 29 -22.71 14.56 49.83
N PHE A 30 -22.14 15.70 49.46
CA PHE A 30 -21.10 16.36 50.21
C PHE A 30 -21.69 17.57 50.93
N GLN A 31 -21.25 17.80 52.17
CA GLN A 31 -21.78 18.88 53.02
C GLN A 31 -21.56 20.26 52.40
N TYR A 32 -20.38 20.46 51.79
CA TYR A 32 -20.00 21.73 51.18
C TYR A 32 -20.00 21.64 49.66
N SER A 33 -20.62 22.64 49.01
CA SER A 33 -20.55 22.82 47.56
C SER A 33 -19.16 23.27 47.10
N PHE A 34 -18.84 23.07 45.83
CA PHE A 34 -17.55 23.47 45.25
C PHE A 34 -17.37 25.00 45.23
N SER A 35 -18.44 25.75 45.00
CA SER A 35 -18.43 27.21 45.03
C SER A 35 -18.18 27.75 46.43
N THR A 36 -18.78 27.14 47.45
CA THR A 36 -18.52 27.49 48.86
C THR A 36 -17.05 27.34 49.22
N LEU A 37 -16.46 26.18 48.92
CA LEU A 37 -15.04 25.90 49.22
C LEU A 37 -14.10 26.81 48.42
N THR A 38 -14.46 27.13 47.18
CA THR A 38 -13.66 28.04 46.33
C THR A 38 -13.61 29.44 46.94
N LYS A 39 -14.74 29.95 47.45
CA LYS A 39 -14.81 31.24 48.13
C LYS A 39 -13.95 31.25 49.40
N MET A 40 -14.01 30.18 50.20
CA MET A 40 -13.19 30.06 51.41
C MET A 40 -11.68 30.05 51.09
N CYS A 41 -11.26 29.38 50.01
CA CYS A 41 -9.87 29.44 49.55
C CYS A 41 -9.45 30.85 49.09
N GLN A 42 -10.37 31.65 48.52
CA GLN A 42 -10.08 33.02 48.07
C GLN A 42 -9.97 34.00 49.24
N GLU A 43 -10.73 33.76 50.32
CA GLU A 43 -10.73 34.58 51.54
C GLU A 43 -9.51 34.29 52.44
N ASN A 44 -8.84 33.15 52.24
CA ASN A 44 -7.62 32.80 52.96
C ASN A 44 -6.35 33.09 52.13
N PRO A 45 -5.57 34.13 52.46
CA PRO A 45 -4.35 34.51 51.71
C PRO A 45 -3.23 33.47 51.79
N ASN A 46 -3.27 32.55 52.75
CA ASN A 46 -2.25 31.51 52.95
C ASN A 46 -2.63 30.18 52.28
N SER A 47 -3.83 30.04 51.71
CA SER A 47 -4.28 28.83 51.03
C SER A 47 -3.95 28.86 49.54
N ARG A 48 -3.49 27.73 49.00
CA ARG A 48 -3.49 27.53 47.54
C ARG A 48 -4.92 27.43 47.00
N SER A 49 -5.04 27.57 45.68
CA SER A 49 -6.32 27.40 45.00
C SER A 49 -6.90 25.99 45.22
N LEU A 50 -8.23 25.88 45.31
CA LEU A 50 -8.92 24.61 45.48
C LEU A 50 -8.55 23.59 44.39
N SER A 51 -8.36 24.05 43.14
CA SER A 51 -7.92 23.21 42.02
C SER A 51 -6.53 22.61 42.23
N THR A 52 -5.63 23.33 42.90
CA THR A 52 -4.30 22.84 43.27
C THR A 52 -4.39 21.83 44.41
N LEU A 53 -5.25 22.09 45.40
CA LEU A 53 -5.47 21.19 46.55
C LEU A 53 -6.12 19.86 46.11
N LEU A 54 -7.06 19.92 45.16
CA LEU A 54 -7.70 18.73 44.58
C LEU A 54 -6.70 17.72 44.00
N LYS A 55 -5.64 18.20 43.34
CA LYS A 55 -4.61 17.33 42.75
C LYS A 55 -3.75 16.61 43.79
N LYS A 56 -3.83 17.01 45.06
CA LYS A 56 -3.04 16.48 46.17
C LYS A 56 -3.85 15.64 47.15
N THR A 57 -5.16 15.51 46.96
CA THR A 57 -6.03 14.82 47.90
C THR A 57 -6.69 13.62 47.26
N TYR A 58 -6.79 12.55 48.04
CA TYR A 58 -7.39 11.30 47.62
C TYR A 58 -8.22 10.72 48.77
N VAL A 59 -9.34 10.08 48.47
CA VAL A 59 -10.17 9.42 49.48
C VAL A 59 -10.21 7.92 49.28
N LEU A 60 -9.99 7.22 50.39
CA LEU A 60 -10.08 5.78 50.45
C LEU A 60 -11.08 5.33 51.52
N LEU A 61 -12.04 4.49 51.12
CA LEU A 61 -13.01 3.86 52.01
C LEU A 61 -12.77 2.36 52.09
N ASN A 62 -13.20 1.77 53.20
CA ASN A 62 -13.29 0.32 53.31
C ASN A 62 -14.61 -0.16 52.70
N TYR A 63 -14.74 -0.04 51.38
CA TYR A 63 -15.94 -0.36 50.61
C TYR A 63 -15.55 -1.10 49.32
N PRO A 64 -16.32 -2.10 48.85
CA PRO A 64 -15.97 -2.89 47.67
C PRO A 64 -15.65 -2.07 46.42
N GLY A 65 -16.36 -0.95 46.20
CA GLY A 65 -16.10 -0.02 45.10
C GLY A 65 -14.74 0.71 45.15
N PHE A 66 -13.94 0.50 46.19
CA PHE A 66 -12.57 1.03 46.33
C PHE A 66 -11.51 -0.07 46.34
N THR A 67 -11.91 -1.34 46.23
CA THR A 67 -10.99 -2.47 46.26
C THR A 67 -10.94 -3.08 44.87
N CYS A 68 -9.74 -3.18 44.30
CA CYS A 68 -9.55 -3.83 43.01
C CYS A 68 -9.97 -5.30 43.11
N THR A 69 -10.85 -5.76 42.23
CA THR A 69 -11.29 -7.16 42.26
C THR A 69 -10.23 -8.14 41.76
N SER A 70 -9.17 -7.64 41.11
CA SER A 70 -8.08 -8.46 40.55
C SER A 70 -6.90 -8.62 41.52
N CYS A 71 -6.40 -7.54 42.12
CA CYS A 71 -5.26 -7.60 43.05
C CYS A 71 -5.64 -7.39 44.52
N HIS A 72 -6.91 -7.10 44.81
CA HIS A 72 -7.41 -6.76 46.15
C HIS A 72 -6.78 -5.52 46.79
N GLU A 73 -5.99 -4.75 46.04
CA GLU A 73 -5.45 -3.47 46.50
C GLU A 73 -6.52 -2.40 46.50
N LYS A 74 -6.45 -1.54 47.52
CA LYS A 74 -7.32 -0.39 47.67
C LYS A 74 -6.88 0.72 46.73
N THR A 75 -7.78 1.15 45.85
CA THR A 75 -7.57 2.27 44.93
C THR A 75 -8.32 3.47 45.47
N PRO A 76 -7.67 4.61 45.77
CA PRO A 76 -8.40 5.78 46.22
C PRO A 76 -9.16 6.45 45.07
N ALA A 77 -10.19 7.24 45.39
CA ALA A 77 -10.84 8.14 44.45
C ALA A 77 -10.09 9.48 44.44
N GLN A 78 -9.83 10.01 43.25
CA GLN A 78 -9.08 11.25 43.03
C GLN A 78 -9.99 12.48 43.00
N ASN A 79 -11.29 12.29 42.82
CA ASN A 79 -12.25 13.38 42.81
C ASN A 79 -13.64 12.93 43.30
N ARG A 80 -14.49 13.90 43.64
CA ARG A 80 -15.85 13.68 44.15
C ARG A 80 -16.74 12.92 43.18
N GLY A 81 -16.57 13.11 41.86
CA GLY A 81 -17.34 12.41 40.83
C GLY A 81 -17.04 10.91 40.81
N GLU A 82 -15.75 10.58 40.77
CA GLU A 82 -15.26 9.20 40.87
C GLU A 82 -15.68 8.54 42.19
N PHE A 83 -15.59 9.28 43.31
CA PHE A 83 -16.05 8.78 44.61
C PHE A 83 -17.53 8.41 44.60
N LYS A 84 -18.41 9.31 44.10
CA LYS A 84 -19.85 9.04 43.97
C LYS A 84 -20.11 7.85 43.05
N SER A 85 -19.46 7.83 41.89
CA SER A 85 -19.60 6.73 40.93
C SER A 85 -19.24 5.39 41.56
N ARG A 86 -18.15 5.31 42.32
CA ARG A 86 -17.73 4.07 43.01
C ARG A 86 -18.63 3.66 44.16
N LEU A 87 -19.34 4.60 44.80
CA LEU A 87 -20.35 4.27 45.81
C LEU A 87 -21.66 3.77 45.18
N MET A 88 -22.08 4.39 44.07
CA MET A 88 -23.34 4.07 43.40
C MET A 88 -23.22 2.82 42.53
N ASN A 89 -22.09 2.63 41.84
CA ASN A 89 -21.86 1.48 40.99
C ASN A 89 -21.25 0.36 41.83
N ASN A 90 -22.02 -0.69 42.05
CA ASN A 90 -21.55 -1.94 42.66
C ASN A 90 -20.73 -2.80 41.67
N GLU A 91 -20.23 -2.19 40.59
CA GLU A 91 -19.45 -2.86 39.56
C GLU A 91 -18.05 -3.21 40.08
N LYS A 92 -17.47 -4.25 39.50
CA LYS A 92 -16.13 -4.71 39.83
C LYS A 92 -15.11 -3.64 39.42
N LEU A 93 -14.54 -2.93 40.39
CA LEU A 93 -13.43 -2.01 40.14
C LEU A 93 -12.18 -2.83 39.77
N ILE A 94 -11.59 -2.55 38.61
CA ILE A 94 -10.23 -3.01 38.28
C ILE A 94 -9.32 -1.79 38.32
N CYS A 95 -8.28 -1.81 39.16
CA CYS A 95 -7.38 -0.68 39.30
C CYS A 95 -6.59 -0.43 38.00
N PRO A 96 -6.14 0.81 37.75
CA PRO A 96 -5.36 1.14 36.55
C PRO A 96 -4.12 0.25 36.34
N SER A 97 -3.46 -0.17 37.43
CA SER A 97 -2.31 -1.10 37.37
C SER A 97 -2.72 -2.48 36.84
N CYS A 98 -3.83 -3.05 37.32
CA CYS A 98 -4.35 -4.33 36.82
C CYS A 98 -4.83 -4.23 35.37
N VAL A 99 -5.51 -3.14 34.99
CA VAL A 99 -5.89 -2.89 33.59
C VAL A 99 -4.63 -2.82 32.69
N CYS A 100 -3.58 -2.14 33.15
CA CYS A 100 -2.30 -2.06 32.45
C CYS A 100 -1.64 -3.43 32.31
N LYS A 101 -1.58 -4.22 33.40
CA LYS A 101 -1.04 -5.59 33.38
C LYS A 101 -1.81 -6.50 32.43
N GLU A 102 -3.15 -6.45 32.43
CA GLU A 102 -3.98 -7.22 31.51
C GLU A 102 -3.74 -6.80 30.05
N ARG A 103 -3.61 -5.49 29.80
CA ARG A 103 -3.27 -4.97 28.47
C ARG A 103 -1.90 -5.46 28.00
N ILE A 104 -0.87 -5.41 28.86
CA ILE A 104 0.46 -5.94 28.56
C ILE A 104 0.39 -7.45 28.27
N LYS A 105 -0.33 -8.22 29.08
CA LYS A 105 -0.52 -9.65 28.86
C LYS A 105 -1.18 -9.93 27.50
N LYS A 106 -2.25 -9.21 27.14
CA LYS A 106 -2.91 -9.32 25.83
C LYS A 106 -1.96 -8.93 24.68
N LEU A 107 -1.14 -7.90 24.88
CA LEU A 107 -0.10 -7.51 23.92
C LEU A 107 0.92 -8.63 23.68
N GLU A 108 1.41 -9.23 24.75
CA GLU A 108 2.36 -10.35 24.67
C GLU A 108 1.73 -11.59 24.02
N GLU A 109 0.48 -11.90 24.34
CA GLU A 109 -0.28 -12.99 23.70
C GLU A 109 -0.48 -12.72 22.21
N ASN A 110 -0.88 -11.51 21.82
CA ASN A 110 -1.02 -11.12 20.42
C ASN A 110 0.31 -11.19 19.66
N ARG A 111 1.42 -10.74 20.28
CA ARG A 111 2.76 -10.86 19.68
C ARG A 111 3.15 -12.32 19.47
N LYS A 112 2.93 -13.19 20.46
CA LYS A 112 3.19 -14.63 20.33
C LYS A 112 2.35 -15.26 19.22
N ASN A 113 1.07 -14.93 19.14
CA ASN A 113 0.17 -15.43 18.09
C ASN A 113 0.63 -14.97 16.71
N LEU A 114 1.04 -13.70 16.58
CA LEU A 114 1.59 -13.18 15.34
C LEU A 114 2.91 -13.86 14.98
N ASP A 115 3.86 -13.95 15.90
CA ASP A 115 5.15 -14.62 15.66
C ASP A 115 4.95 -16.06 15.19
N GLN A 116 3.98 -16.77 15.79
CA GLN A 116 3.62 -18.12 15.37
C GLN A 116 3.00 -18.13 13.96
N PHE A 117 2.09 -17.21 13.66
CA PHE A 117 1.49 -17.08 12.34
C PHE A 117 2.56 -16.78 11.28
N MET A 118 3.47 -15.85 11.56
CA MET A 118 4.58 -15.50 10.67
C MET A 118 5.51 -16.70 10.46
N LYS A 119 5.91 -17.41 11.52
CA LYS A 119 6.72 -18.63 11.40
C LYS A 119 6.03 -19.74 10.62
N GLN A 120 4.70 -19.79 10.61
CA GLN A 120 3.94 -20.75 9.82
C GLN A 120 3.90 -20.34 8.34
N LYS A 121 3.70 -19.05 8.07
CA LYS A 121 3.56 -18.51 6.71
C LYS A 121 4.90 -18.38 5.97
N PHE A 122 5.93 -17.91 6.65
CA PHE A 122 7.27 -17.73 6.10
C PHE A 122 8.05 -19.02 6.32
N GLN A 123 8.09 -19.85 5.28
CA GLN A 123 8.94 -21.04 5.23
C GLN A 123 10.12 -20.73 4.32
N PRO A 124 11.35 -20.61 4.84
CA PRO A 124 12.48 -20.28 4.00
C PRO A 124 12.71 -21.33 2.91
N SER A 125 13.02 -20.88 1.71
CA SER A 125 13.21 -21.74 0.54
C SER A 125 14.28 -21.20 -0.41
N GLU A 126 15.00 -22.09 -1.11
CA GLU A 126 15.97 -21.69 -2.14
C GLU A 126 15.28 -21.31 -3.46
N TYR A 127 14.22 -20.49 -3.40
CA TYR A 127 13.33 -20.21 -4.52
C TYR A 127 14.07 -19.62 -5.74
N ILE A 128 15.14 -18.84 -5.54
CA ILE A 128 15.88 -18.16 -6.63
C ILE A 128 16.32 -19.13 -7.72
N LYS A 129 16.77 -20.34 -7.36
CA LYS A 129 17.23 -21.35 -8.34
C LYS A 129 16.11 -21.82 -9.26
N ASN A 130 14.88 -21.82 -8.75
CA ASN A 130 13.69 -22.32 -9.43
C ASN A 130 12.91 -21.19 -10.15
N LEU A 131 13.31 -19.94 -9.96
CA LEU A 131 12.68 -18.83 -10.67
C LEU A 131 13.07 -18.86 -12.13
N ASN A 132 12.04 -18.74 -12.96
CA ASN A 132 12.14 -18.54 -14.38
C ASN A 132 12.54 -17.07 -14.65
N SER A 133 12.88 -16.71 -15.89
CA SER A 133 13.38 -15.39 -16.26
C SER A 133 12.35 -14.27 -15.99
N ILE A 134 11.06 -14.55 -16.27
CA ILE A 134 9.95 -13.61 -16.02
C ILE A 134 9.77 -13.36 -14.53
N LEU A 135 9.74 -14.44 -13.73
CA LEU A 135 9.55 -14.34 -12.29
C LEU A 135 10.75 -13.68 -11.63
N SER A 136 11.97 -13.98 -12.08
CA SER A 136 13.20 -13.34 -11.60
C SER A 136 13.16 -11.83 -11.87
N PHE A 137 12.85 -11.43 -13.11
CA PHE A 137 12.73 -10.02 -13.48
C PHE A 137 11.63 -9.30 -12.66
N SER A 138 10.48 -9.95 -12.52
CA SER A 138 9.34 -9.40 -11.78
C SER A 138 9.63 -9.24 -10.28
N LEU A 139 10.36 -10.20 -9.70
CA LEU A 139 10.77 -10.14 -8.31
C LEU A 139 11.81 -9.04 -8.09
N LEU A 140 12.79 -8.92 -8.99
CA LEU A 140 13.79 -7.84 -8.96
C LEU A 140 13.08 -6.48 -8.97
N LEU A 141 12.17 -6.27 -9.92
CA LEU A 141 11.37 -5.04 -10.01
C LEU A 141 10.59 -4.74 -8.72
N SER A 142 10.04 -5.78 -8.11
CA SER A 142 9.29 -5.66 -6.86
C SER A 142 10.19 -5.24 -5.69
N THR A 143 11.47 -5.62 -5.73
CA THR A 143 12.45 -5.27 -4.70
C THR A 143 13.15 -3.92 -4.89
N GLU A 144 12.98 -3.23 -6.03
CA GLU A 144 13.63 -1.93 -6.30
C GLU A 144 13.27 -0.84 -5.28
N LYS A 145 12.08 -0.91 -4.69
CA LYS A 145 11.69 0.01 -3.62
C LYS A 145 12.46 -0.30 -2.34
N PRO A 146 12.84 0.71 -1.54
CA PRO A 146 13.50 0.46 -0.25
C PRO A 146 12.61 -0.43 0.62
N TYR A 147 13.07 -1.66 0.80
CA TYR A 147 12.35 -2.72 1.51
C TYR A 147 13.03 -2.96 2.85
N TYR A 148 12.24 -2.92 3.91
CA TYR A 148 12.64 -3.39 5.23
C TYR A 148 12.03 -4.77 5.42
N SER A 149 12.80 -5.74 5.94
CA SER A 149 12.40 -7.15 5.98
C SER A 149 11.07 -7.45 6.69
N ASP A 150 10.63 -6.54 7.57
CA ASP A 150 9.40 -6.69 8.33
C ASP A 150 8.20 -5.93 7.71
N TRP A 151 8.40 -5.22 6.61
CA TRP A 151 7.35 -4.48 5.89
C TRP A 151 6.96 -5.20 4.60
N PRO A 152 5.68 -5.14 4.17
CA PRO A 152 5.30 -5.70 2.89
C PRO A 152 5.94 -4.91 1.75
N ILE A 153 6.28 -5.62 0.65
CA ILE A 153 6.64 -5.00 -0.63
C ILE A 153 5.47 -4.12 -1.12
N LEU A 154 4.23 -4.58 -0.90
CA LEU A 154 3.00 -3.84 -1.19
C LEU A 154 1.95 -4.09 -0.10
N SER A 155 1.41 -3.00 0.46
CA SER A 155 0.38 -3.05 1.52
C SER A 155 -1.06 -3.11 1.02
N TYR A 156 -1.31 -2.88 -0.29
CA TYR A 156 -2.67 -2.74 -0.84
C TYR A 156 -2.91 -3.71 -2.02
N ASN A 157 -4.10 -4.30 -2.05
CA ASN A 157 -4.64 -5.18 -3.11
C ASN A 157 -3.99 -6.56 -3.29
N ASN A 158 -3.03 -6.99 -2.45
CA ASN A 158 -2.46 -8.35 -2.45
C ASN A 158 -1.88 -8.83 -3.80
N HIS A 159 -1.61 -7.92 -4.74
CA HIS A 159 -1.10 -8.24 -6.07
C HIS A 159 0.02 -7.26 -6.44
N LEU A 160 1.05 -7.77 -7.10
CA LEU A 160 2.19 -6.97 -7.56
C LEU A 160 1.84 -6.21 -8.83
N ASN A 161 1.92 -4.87 -8.83
CA ASN A 161 1.77 -4.04 -10.03
C ASN A 161 3.10 -3.99 -10.80
N ILE A 162 3.37 -5.01 -11.61
CA ILE A 162 4.64 -5.21 -12.32
C ILE A 162 4.54 -4.56 -13.70
N THR A 163 3.61 -5.07 -14.52
CA THR A 163 3.45 -4.73 -15.93
C THR A 163 2.45 -3.58 -16.15
N GLY A 164 1.61 -3.29 -15.16
CA GLY A 164 0.47 -2.38 -15.31
C GLY A 164 -0.73 -3.03 -16.01
N ILE A 165 -0.74 -4.35 -16.13
CA ILE A 165 -1.82 -5.15 -16.71
C ILE A 165 -2.24 -6.21 -15.67
N GLU A 166 -3.43 -6.00 -15.09
CA GLU A 166 -3.95 -6.77 -13.97
C GLU A 166 -3.89 -8.29 -14.17
N SER A 167 -4.21 -8.79 -15.37
CA SER A 167 -4.18 -10.23 -15.66
C SER A 167 -2.77 -10.83 -15.65
N HIS A 168 -1.75 -10.09 -16.10
CA HIS A 168 -0.35 -10.55 -16.02
C HIS A 168 0.16 -10.44 -14.60
N ASP A 169 -0.10 -9.32 -13.96
CA ASP A 169 0.30 -9.00 -12.58
C ASP A 169 -0.24 -10.04 -11.58
N HIS A 170 -1.51 -10.43 -11.74
CA HIS A 170 -2.11 -11.49 -10.93
C HIS A 170 -1.44 -12.85 -11.16
N ARG A 171 -1.24 -13.25 -12.44
CA ARG A 171 -0.59 -14.51 -12.78
C ARG A 171 0.84 -14.58 -12.26
N ILE A 172 1.62 -13.51 -12.42
CA ILE A 172 2.99 -13.43 -11.92
C ILE A 172 3.02 -13.52 -10.39
N THR A 173 2.12 -12.80 -9.70
CA THR A 173 2.00 -12.88 -8.24
C THR A 173 1.72 -14.32 -7.80
N GLN A 174 0.75 -14.99 -8.42
CA GLN A 174 0.43 -16.39 -8.11
C GLN A 174 1.63 -17.30 -8.34
N SER A 175 2.33 -17.17 -9.47
CA SER A 175 3.50 -18.00 -9.78
C SER A 175 4.68 -17.73 -8.83
N LEU A 176 4.88 -16.49 -8.36
CA LEU A 176 5.88 -16.18 -7.33
C LEU A 176 5.51 -16.79 -5.96
N GLU A 177 4.23 -16.81 -5.61
CA GLU A 177 3.74 -17.45 -4.39
C GLU A 177 3.89 -18.97 -4.45
N GLU A 178 3.54 -19.59 -5.59
CA GLU A 178 3.73 -21.02 -5.85
C GLU A 178 5.21 -21.42 -5.82
N ALA A 179 6.10 -20.55 -6.33
CA ALA A 179 7.55 -20.70 -6.24
C ALA A 179 8.11 -20.42 -4.82
N GLN A 180 7.25 -20.06 -3.86
CA GLN A 180 7.63 -19.67 -2.50
C GLN A 180 8.60 -18.48 -2.42
N ALA A 181 8.64 -17.64 -3.45
CA ALA A 181 9.46 -16.43 -3.47
C ALA A 181 8.82 -15.28 -2.70
N ILE A 182 7.49 -15.25 -2.64
CA ILE A 182 6.71 -14.27 -1.89
C ILE A 182 5.70 -14.98 -0.99
N VAL A 183 5.23 -14.26 0.03
CA VAL A 183 4.14 -14.67 0.90
C VAL A 183 3.03 -13.63 0.80
N VAL A 184 1.83 -14.07 0.41
CA VAL A 184 0.65 -13.21 0.34
C VAL A 184 -0.18 -13.33 1.63
N ILE A 185 -0.30 -12.24 2.37
CA ILE A 185 -1.12 -12.15 3.57
C ILE A 185 -2.38 -11.35 3.24
N SER A 186 -3.44 -12.05 2.83
CA SER A 186 -4.71 -11.42 2.49
C SER A 186 -5.56 -11.07 3.70
N GLN A 187 -5.43 -11.83 4.79
CA GLN A 187 -6.14 -11.64 6.04
C GLN A 187 -5.24 -12.05 7.20
N VAL A 188 -5.28 -11.25 8.26
CA VAL A 188 -4.65 -11.58 9.55
C VAL A 188 -5.69 -12.37 10.38
N PRO A 189 -5.29 -13.46 11.05
CA PRO A 189 -6.18 -14.22 11.93
C PRO A 189 -6.96 -13.35 12.93
N GLU A 190 -8.23 -13.67 13.17
CA GLU A 190 -9.13 -12.91 14.07
C GLU A 190 -8.61 -12.82 15.52
N ASN A 191 -7.77 -13.77 15.93
CA ASN A 191 -7.15 -13.80 17.26
C ASN A 191 -5.93 -12.87 17.41
N ILE A 192 -5.61 -12.07 16.38
CA ILE A 192 -4.55 -11.06 16.40
C ILE A 192 -5.21 -9.67 16.28
N ASP A 193 -5.13 -8.87 17.34
CA ASP A 193 -5.63 -7.49 17.32
C ASP A 193 -4.61 -6.56 16.63
N TYR A 194 -4.97 -6.14 15.41
CA TYR A 194 -4.18 -5.29 14.51
C TYR A 194 -3.80 -3.93 15.11
N ARG A 195 -4.48 -3.47 16.17
CA ARG A 195 -4.12 -2.20 16.84
C ARG A 195 -2.78 -2.25 17.57
N TYR A 196 -2.19 -3.44 17.66
CA TYR A 196 -1.04 -3.70 18.52
C TYR A 196 0.19 -4.22 17.78
N VAL A 197 0.14 -4.31 16.45
CA VAL A 197 1.22 -4.90 15.66
C VAL A 197 1.38 -4.17 14.32
N ASP A 198 2.64 -3.99 13.91
CA ASP A 198 3.04 -3.23 12.72
C ASP A 198 2.92 -4.04 11.41
N TYR A 199 2.24 -5.19 11.44
CA TYR A 199 2.03 -6.02 10.26
C TYR A 199 0.67 -5.72 9.63
N SER A 200 0.69 -5.46 8.32
CA SER A 200 -0.50 -5.27 7.52
C SER A 200 -0.76 -6.48 6.62
N THR A 201 -1.93 -6.56 6.04
CA THR A 201 -2.13 -7.37 4.84
C THR A 201 -1.19 -6.88 3.73
N GLY A 202 -0.76 -7.78 2.86
CA GLY A 202 0.14 -7.41 1.76
C GLY A 202 0.93 -8.57 1.19
N VAL A 203 1.86 -8.21 0.30
CA VAL A 203 2.82 -9.14 -0.32
C VAL A 203 4.18 -8.94 0.33
N TYR A 204 4.78 -10.02 0.81
CA TYR A 204 6.07 -10.02 1.49
C TYR A 204 7.08 -10.85 0.72
N LEU A 205 8.36 -10.48 0.81
CA LEU A 205 9.45 -11.32 0.30
C LEU A 205 9.66 -12.50 1.25
N ASN A 206 9.79 -13.71 0.71
CA ASN A 206 10.13 -14.87 1.56
C ASN A 206 11.64 -14.91 1.86
N GLU A 207 12.02 -15.56 2.95
CA GLU A 207 13.43 -15.74 3.30
C GLU A 207 14.07 -16.84 2.44
N ILE A 208 15.33 -16.64 2.03
CA ILE A 208 16.06 -17.67 1.26
C ILE A 208 16.58 -18.78 2.18
N SER A 209 17.03 -18.42 3.39
CA SER A 209 17.65 -19.34 4.34
C SER A 209 17.07 -19.20 5.73
N LYS A 210 17.07 -20.31 6.48
CA LYS A 210 16.67 -20.36 7.90
C LYS A 210 17.73 -19.78 8.84
N SER A 211 18.99 -19.70 8.41
CA SER A 211 20.11 -19.45 9.31
C SER A 211 20.29 -17.97 9.64
N GLU A 212 20.00 -17.06 8.71
CA GLU A 212 20.23 -15.62 8.86
C GLU A 212 19.22 -14.82 8.03
N LYS A 213 18.73 -13.69 8.57
CA LYS A 213 17.90 -12.73 7.81
C LYS A 213 18.74 -12.22 6.62
N THR A 214 18.42 -12.70 5.43
CA THR A 214 19.10 -12.26 4.20
C THR A 214 18.76 -10.79 3.95
N GLN A 215 19.77 -9.96 3.75
CA GLN A 215 19.53 -8.55 3.45
C GLN A 215 18.88 -8.41 2.08
N PRO A 216 17.91 -7.49 1.89
CA PRO A 216 17.21 -7.34 0.60
C PRO A 216 18.15 -7.12 -0.59
N GLU A 217 19.26 -6.41 -0.38
CA GLU A 217 20.29 -6.17 -1.39
C GLU A 217 21.01 -7.45 -1.84
N GLU A 218 21.22 -8.42 -0.94
CA GLU A 218 21.78 -9.72 -1.31
C GLU A 218 20.80 -10.53 -2.16
N ILE A 219 19.50 -10.40 -1.88
CA ILE A 219 18.45 -11.06 -2.68
C ILE A 219 18.42 -10.46 -4.08
N LYS A 220 18.44 -9.13 -4.20
CA LYS A 220 18.53 -8.42 -5.49
C LYS A 220 19.73 -8.88 -6.30
N LEU A 221 20.92 -8.91 -5.69
CA LEU A 221 22.14 -9.32 -6.36
C LEU A 221 22.03 -10.74 -6.90
N LYS A 222 21.52 -11.69 -6.09
CA LYS A 222 21.32 -13.08 -6.52
C LYS A 222 20.30 -13.22 -7.64
N ILE A 223 19.23 -12.43 -7.63
CA ILE A 223 18.23 -12.42 -8.72
C ILE A 223 18.85 -11.86 -10.00
N TYR A 224 19.61 -10.77 -9.89
CA TYR A 224 20.32 -10.16 -11.01
C TYR A 224 21.34 -11.12 -11.62
N GLU A 225 22.18 -11.75 -10.79
CA GLU A 225 23.11 -12.79 -11.22
C GLU A 225 22.38 -13.94 -11.93
N ARG A 226 21.23 -14.38 -11.42
CA ARG A 226 20.41 -15.44 -12.02
C ARG A 226 19.81 -15.05 -13.37
N LEU A 227 19.40 -13.80 -13.55
CA LEU A 227 18.86 -13.27 -14.81
C LEU A 227 19.90 -13.25 -15.92
N ILE A 228 21.15 -12.96 -15.56
CA ILE A 228 22.24 -12.84 -16.53
C ILE A 228 22.88 -14.20 -16.82
N SER A 229 23.07 -15.02 -15.78
CA SER A 229 23.76 -16.32 -15.88
C SER A 229 22.94 -17.47 -16.43
N THR A 230 21.65 -17.25 -16.74
CA THR A 230 20.80 -18.29 -17.31
C THR A 230 20.00 -17.71 -18.47
N PRO A 231 20.14 -18.24 -19.69
CA PRO A 231 19.39 -17.74 -20.84
C PRO A 231 17.91 -18.12 -20.69
N PRO A 232 16.98 -17.28 -21.19
CA PRO A 232 15.57 -17.60 -21.16
C PRO A 232 15.24 -18.77 -22.10
N THR A 233 14.27 -19.59 -21.73
CA THR A 233 13.78 -20.65 -22.63
C THR A 233 12.91 -20.07 -23.76
N THR A 234 12.68 -20.84 -24.81
CA THR A 234 11.79 -20.43 -25.91
C THR A 234 10.38 -20.09 -25.41
N GLU A 235 9.85 -20.87 -24.46
CA GLU A 235 8.54 -20.61 -23.86
C GLU A 235 8.53 -19.30 -23.08
N GLU A 236 9.59 -19.01 -22.32
CA GLU A 236 9.74 -17.73 -21.61
C GLU A 236 9.83 -16.54 -22.56
N LEU A 237 10.55 -16.68 -23.68
CA LEU A 237 10.63 -15.65 -24.71
C LEU A 237 9.28 -15.35 -25.34
N GLU A 238 8.47 -16.37 -25.65
CA GLU A 238 7.12 -16.17 -26.18
C GLU A 238 6.18 -15.55 -25.13
N GLU A 239 6.32 -15.90 -23.86
CA GLU A 239 5.56 -15.28 -22.79
C GLU A 239 5.96 -13.81 -22.59
N PHE A 240 7.25 -13.48 -22.60
CA PHE A 240 7.74 -12.11 -22.60
C PHE A 240 7.23 -11.33 -23.81
N ARG A 241 7.29 -11.91 -25.01
CA ARG A 241 6.73 -11.30 -26.24
C ARG A 241 5.27 -10.90 -26.03
N LYS A 242 4.48 -11.80 -25.43
CA LYS A 242 3.07 -11.54 -25.15
C LYS A 242 2.91 -10.38 -24.16
N ILE A 243 3.67 -10.37 -23.06
CA ILE A 243 3.64 -9.28 -22.07
C ILE A 243 3.98 -7.94 -22.73
N ILE A 244 5.07 -7.87 -23.51
CA ILE A 244 5.50 -6.67 -24.23
C ILE A 244 4.39 -6.19 -25.18
N HIS A 245 3.83 -7.10 -25.98
CA HIS A 245 2.71 -6.81 -26.87
C HIS A 245 1.51 -6.22 -26.12
N ASP A 246 1.12 -6.83 -25.01
CA ASP A 246 -0.06 -6.41 -24.25
C ASP A 246 0.17 -5.03 -23.58
N ILE A 247 1.41 -4.74 -23.14
CA ILE A 247 1.82 -3.40 -22.65
C ILE A 247 1.71 -2.36 -23.76
N GLN A 248 2.25 -2.64 -24.93
CA GLN A 248 2.17 -1.72 -26.06
C GLN A 248 0.72 -1.53 -26.52
N LEU A 249 -0.08 -2.59 -26.56
CA LEU A 249 -1.51 -2.50 -26.88
C LEU A 249 -2.25 -1.61 -25.90
N LYS A 250 -1.99 -1.75 -24.59
CA LYS A 250 -2.57 -0.89 -23.56
C LYS A 250 -2.22 0.59 -23.81
N LYS A 251 -0.96 0.90 -24.14
CA LYS A 251 -0.53 2.27 -24.49
C LYS A 251 -1.33 2.84 -25.68
N LEU A 252 -1.59 2.02 -26.71
CA LEU A 252 -2.40 2.46 -27.85
C LEU A 252 -3.86 2.70 -27.48
N TYR A 253 -4.44 1.92 -26.56
CA TYR A 253 -5.77 2.21 -26.03
C TYR A 253 -5.78 3.50 -25.20
N ASP A 254 -4.77 3.68 -24.34
CA ASP A 254 -4.62 4.88 -23.51
C ASP A 254 -4.44 6.15 -24.36
N ALA A 255 -3.92 6.03 -25.59
CA ALA A 255 -3.81 7.13 -26.55
C ALA A 255 -5.16 7.65 -27.06
N ILE A 256 -6.19 6.79 -27.13
CA ILE A 256 -7.48 7.11 -27.80
C ILE A 256 -8.19 8.29 -27.15
N PRO A 257 -8.37 8.37 -25.82
CA PRO A 257 -8.97 9.53 -25.18
C PRO A 257 -8.24 10.84 -25.48
N TYR A 258 -6.90 10.83 -25.53
CA TYR A 258 -6.10 12.01 -25.86
C TYR A 258 -6.34 12.45 -27.30
N ILE A 259 -6.34 11.52 -28.25
CA ILE A 259 -6.63 11.80 -29.67
C ILE A 259 -8.06 12.31 -29.84
N CYS A 260 -9.04 11.70 -29.16
CA CYS A 260 -10.43 12.19 -29.18
C CYS A 260 -10.54 13.62 -28.68
N LYS A 261 -9.82 13.97 -27.60
CA LYS A 261 -9.79 15.32 -27.02
C LYS A 261 -9.09 16.33 -27.93
N GLU A 262 -7.89 16.00 -28.41
CA GLU A 262 -7.04 16.85 -29.27
C GLU A 262 -7.75 17.21 -30.58
N TYR A 263 -8.30 16.20 -31.26
CA TYR A 263 -8.97 16.38 -32.55
C TYR A 263 -10.49 16.59 -32.43
N LYS A 264 -11.04 16.66 -31.22
CA LYS A 264 -12.49 16.83 -30.96
C LYS A 264 -13.36 15.83 -31.74
N ILE A 265 -12.89 14.59 -31.88
CA ILE A 265 -13.63 13.49 -32.53
C ILE A 265 -14.10 12.46 -31.51
N LYS A 266 -15.13 11.69 -31.89
CA LYS A 266 -15.56 10.49 -31.15
C LYS A 266 -15.11 9.26 -31.92
N ILE A 267 -14.50 8.30 -31.23
CA ILE A 267 -14.03 7.04 -31.82
C ILE A 267 -14.83 5.90 -31.18
N ALA A 268 -15.46 5.06 -32.01
CA ALA A 268 -16.20 3.90 -31.53
C ALA A 268 -15.25 2.75 -31.13
N ASN A 269 -15.45 2.18 -29.93
CA ASN A 269 -14.75 0.96 -29.51
C ASN A 269 -15.36 -0.26 -30.22
N THR A 270 -14.76 -0.66 -31.34
CA THR A 270 -15.24 -1.76 -32.18
C THR A 270 -14.23 -2.89 -32.24
N LYS A 271 -14.68 -4.12 -32.52
CA LYS A 271 -13.78 -5.26 -32.77
C LYS A 271 -12.75 -4.97 -33.86
N GLN A 272 -13.14 -4.20 -34.88
CA GLN A 272 -12.23 -3.78 -35.95
C GLN A 272 -11.13 -2.85 -35.44
N LEU A 273 -11.47 -1.88 -34.59
CA LEU A 273 -10.47 -1.02 -33.95
C LEU A 273 -9.52 -1.86 -33.09
N SER A 274 -10.04 -2.75 -32.26
CA SER A 274 -9.22 -3.64 -31.43
C SER A 274 -8.24 -4.49 -32.25
N ALA A 275 -8.69 -5.04 -33.39
CA ALA A 275 -7.85 -5.81 -34.28
C ALA A 275 -6.72 -4.94 -34.89
N ILE A 276 -7.04 -3.70 -35.32
CA ILE A 276 -6.05 -2.77 -35.86
C ILE A 276 -5.03 -2.37 -34.79
N LEU A 277 -5.48 -2.06 -33.56
CA LEU A 277 -4.56 -1.68 -32.49
C LEU A 277 -3.65 -2.85 -32.08
N SER A 278 -4.19 -4.08 -32.00
CA SER A 278 -3.37 -5.27 -31.74
C SER A 278 -2.38 -5.54 -32.88
N HIS A 279 -2.77 -5.29 -34.12
CA HIS A 279 -1.84 -5.37 -35.24
C HIS A 279 -0.72 -4.31 -35.13
N LEU A 280 -1.08 -3.07 -34.78
CA LEU A 280 -0.13 -1.99 -34.61
C LEU A 280 0.86 -2.27 -33.47
N SER A 281 0.40 -2.75 -32.31
CA SER A 281 1.25 -3.08 -31.16
C SER A 281 2.16 -4.28 -31.37
N LYS A 282 1.94 -5.10 -32.41
CA LYS A 282 2.86 -6.21 -32.77
C LYS A 282 3.97 -5.77 -33.70
N ASN A 283 3.64 -4.89 -34.63
CA ASN A 283 4.47 -4.67 -35.82
C ASN A 283 5.15 -3.30 -35.83
N TYR A 284 4.74 -2.37 -34.98
CA TYR A 284 5.25 -1.00 -34.99
C TYR A 284 5.59 -0.52 -33.58
N PRO A 285 6.64 0.31 -33.43
CA PRO A 285 6.88 1.00 -32.18
C PRO A 285 5.66 1.84 -31.75
N PRO A 286 5.34 1.92 -30.45
CA PRO A 286 4.22 2.72 -29.95
C PRO A 286 4.18 4.15 -30.49
N GLU A 287 5.33 4.84 -30.60
CA GLU A 287 5.38 6.20 -31.14
C GLU A 287 4.90 6.27 -32.59
N LYS A 288 5.34 5.33 -33.43
CA LYS A 288 4.97 5.27 -34.86
C LYS A 288 3.50 4.91 -35.03
N ALA A 289 3.00 3.96 -34.25
CA ALA A 289 1.58 3.63 -34.22
C ALA A 289 0.72 4.86 -33.83
N VAL A 290 1.15 5.65 -32.85
CA VAL A 290 0.47 6.90 -32.46
C VAL A 290 0.50 7.95 -33.56
N VAL A 291 1.60 8.09 -34.32
CA VAL A 291 1.65 8.99 -35.50
C VAL A 291 0.57 8.59 -36.52
N ALA A 292 0.44 7.29 -36.82
CA ALA A 292 -0.60 6.79 -37.72
C ALA A 292 -2.01 7.11 -37.20
N MET A 293 -2.24 6.93 -35.89
CA MET A 293 -3.51 7.26 -35.26
C MET A 293 -3.82 8.77 -35.34
N LYS A 294 -2.84 9.65 -35.08
CA LYS A 294 -3.02 11.10 -35.21
C LYS A 294 -3.32 11.52 -36.65
N TRP A 295 -2.60 10.97 -37.62
CA TRP A 295 -2.89 11.18 -39.05
C TRP A 295 -4.32 10.76 -39.39
N ALA A 296 -4.75 9.58 -38.91
CA ALA A 296 -6.10 9.08 -39.16
C ALA A 296 -7.17 9.98 -38.52
N ALA A 297 -6.91 10.53 -37.33
CA ALA A 297 -7.79 11.49 -36.67
C ALA A 297 -7.92 12.79 -37.47
N GLU A 298 -6.80 13.36 -37.91
CA GLU A 298 -6.75 14.57 -38.74
C GLU A 298 -7.55 14.40 -40.04
N LYS A 299 -7.32 13.30 -40.77
CA LYS A 299 -8.09 13.03 -42.01
C LYS A 299 -9.56 12.77 -41.74
N SER A 300 -9.89 12.18 -40.60
CA SER A 300 -11.29 11.95 -40.21
C SER A 300 -12.01 13.25 -39.86
N ILE A 301 -11.38 14.18 -39.14
CA ILE A 301 -11.99 15.49 -38.84
C ILE A 301 -12.21 16.30 -40.13
N VAL A 302 -11.22 16.35 -41.02
CA VAL A 302 -11.36 17.03 -42.32
C VAL A 302 -12.56 16.47 -43.08
N ARG A 303 -12.64 15.13 -43.22
CA ARG A 303 -13.75 14.49 -43.91
C ARG A 303 -15.11 14.74 -43.25
N ASN A 304 -15.15 14.73 -41.91
CA ASN A 304 -16.38 14.99 -41.14
C ASN A 304 -16.89 16.43 -41.26
N HIS A 305 -16.01 17.39 -41.58
CA HIS A 305 -16.37 18.79 -41.85
C HIS A 305 -16.66 19.07 -43.32
N THR A 306 -15.96 18.40 -44.25
CA THR A 306 -16.16 18.59 -45.69
C THR A 306 -17.47 18.00 -46.19
N TYR A 307 -17.93 16.88 -45.60
CA TYR A 307 -19.11 16.16 -46.06
C TYR A 307 -20.18 16.08 -44.98
N GLU A 308 -21.46 16.15 -45.37
CA GLU A 308 -22.60 15.88 -44.49
C GLU A 308 -22.70 14.37 -44.18
N ILE A 309 -21.82 13.90 -43.29
CA ILE A 309 -21.78 12.51 -42.84
C ILE A 309 -22.72 12.36 -41.64
N ASN A 310 -23.56 11.32 -41.65
CA ASN A 310 -24.42 11.02 -40.50
C ASN A 310 -23.59 10.67 -39.24
N ALA A 311 -24.20 10.81 -38.06
CA ALA A 311 -23.50 10.62 -36.79
C ALA A 311 -22.88 9.22 -36.63
N PHE A 312 -23.55 8.19 -37.14
CA PHE A 312 -23.06 6.81 -37.09
C PHE A 312 -21.76 6.64 -37.89
N TYR A 313 -21.69 7.15 -39.12
CA TYR A 313 -20.46 7.05 -39.92
C TYR A 313 -19.33 7.91 -39.34
N LYS A 314 -19.64 9.06 -38.73
CA LYS A 314 -18.63 9.93 -38.10
C LYS A 314 -17.80 9.21 -37.03
N ILE A 315 -18.42 8.38 -36.20
CA ILE A 315 -17.72 7.65 -35.11
C ILE A 315 -16.90 6.45 -35.59
N HIS A 316 -17.18 5.94 -36.80
CA HIS A 316 -16.45 4.84 -37.44
C HIS A 316 -15.41 5.31 -38.47
N GLN A 317 -15.43 6.59 -38.84
CA GLN A 317 -14.56 7.15 -39.86
C GLN A 317 -13.07 7.03 -39.48
N PHE A 318 -12.74 7.21 -38.20
CA PHE A 318 -11.38 7.04 -37.68
C PHE A 318 -10.83 5.64 -37.97
N THR A 319 -11.53 4.61 -37.52
CA THR A 319 -11.10 3.20 -37.66
C THR A 319 -10.93 2.82 -39.13
N LYS A 320 -11.86 3.23 -39.99
CA LYS A 320 -11.76 3.01 -41.43
C LYS A 320 -10.55 3.71 -42.05
N THR A 321 -10.31 4.96 -41.65
CA THR A 321 -9.19 5.77 -42.17
C THR A 321 -7.85 5.19 -41.74
N LEU A 322 -7.73 4.79 -40.46
CA LEU A 322 -6.54 4.14 -39.93
C LEU A 322 -6.26 2.81 -40.64
N SER A 323 -7.28 1.96 -40.80
CA SER A 323 -7.15 0.68 -41.53
C SER A 323 -6.62 0.87 -42.95
N ASN A 324 -7.19 1.83 -43.70
CA ASN A 324 -6.76 2.12 -45.06
C ASN A 324 -5.32 2.62 -45.11
N PHE A 325 -4.90 3.41 -44.12
CA PHE A 325 -3.53 3.92 -44.03
C PHE A 325 -2.51 2.81 -43.78
N ILE A 326 -2.78 1.93 -42.81
CA ILE A 326 -1.90 0.80 -42.52
C ILE A 326 -1.78 -0.11 -43.75
N ASN A 327 -2.91 -0.46 -44.38
CA ASN A 327 -2.91 -1.25 -45.62
C ASN A 327 -2.10 -0.59 -46.75
N TYR A 328 -2.13 0.75 -46.85
CA TYR A 328 -1.35 1.48 -47.84
C TYR A 328 0.15 1.40 -47.54
N ILE A 329 0.55 1.66 -46.29
CA ILE A 329 1.95 1.62 -45.85
C ILE A 329 2.56 0.25 -46.09
N GLU A 330 1.87 -0.82 -45.68
CA GLU A 330 2.37 -2.19 -45.83
C GLU A 330 2.48 -2.61 -47.30
N ARG A 331 1.49 -2.27 -48.14
CA ARG A 331 1.54 -2.60 -49.57
C ARG A 331 2.62 -1.84 -50.33
N SER A 332 2.94 -0.63 -49.88
CA SER A 332 3.96 0.20 -50.51
C SER A 332 5.36 -0.01 -49.93
N ASN A 333 5.50 -0.89 -48.93
CA ASN A 333 6.74 -1.08 -48.17
C ASN A 333 7.34 0.25 -47.66
N ASN A 334 6.46 1.20 -47.33
CA ASN A 334 6.84 2.48 -46.78
C ASN A 334 6.95 2.37 -45.25
N GLU A 335 7.71 3.27 -44.64
CA GLU A 335 7.71 3.44 -43.19
C GLU A 335 6.68 4.48 -42.75
N ILE A 336 6.24 4.38 -41.49
CA ILE A 336 5.45 5.45 -40.87
C ILE A 336 6.40 6.62 -40.59
N LEU A 337 6.44 7.57 -41.52
CA LEU A 337 7.28 8.77 -41.38
C LEU A 337 6.67 9.73 -40.36
N GLY A 338 7.55 10.35 -39.57
CA GLY A 338 7.20 11.31 -38.52
C GLY A 338 7.77 10.90 -37.17
N ASN A 339 8.33 11.87 -36.46
CA ASN A 339 8.66 11.75 -35.05
C ASN A 339 7.62 12.59 -34.32
N PRO A 340 6.67 11.99 -33.61
CA PRO A 340 5.75 12.78 -32.83
C PRO A 340 6.57 13.53 -31.76
N PRO A 341 6.17 14.75 -31.36
CA PRO A 341 6.69 15.28 -30.11
C PRO A 341 6.41 14.25 -29.02
N ILE A 342 7.42 13.94 -28.20
CA ILE A 342 7.31 13.01 -27.07
C ILE A 342 6.12 13.47 -26.24
N ASN A 343 5.01 12.75 -26.34
CA ASN A 343 3.80 13.15 -25.65
C ASN A 343 3.91 12.64 -24.22
N SER A 344 3.66 13.50 -23.25
CA SER A 344 3.77 13.20 -21.81
C SER A 344 2.92 12.03 -21.33
N TRP A 345 1.99 11.51 -22.15
CA TRP A 345 1.10 10.39 -21.83
C TRP A 345 1.62 9.01 -22.30
N LEU A 346 2.67 8.96 -23.12
CA LEU A 346 3.41 7.71 -23.38
C LEU A 346 4.34 7.46 -22.20
N HIS A 347 3.75 7.03 -21.08
CA HIS A 347 4.49 6.76 -19.86
C HIS A 347 5.31 5.47 -20.00
N THR A 348 6.59 5.54 -19.64
CA THR A 348 7.43 4.37 -19.40
C THR A 348 7.05 3.79 -18.03
N THR A 349 6.60 2.54 -18.02
CA THR A 349 6.30 1.80 -16.78
C THR A 349 7.60 1.41 -16.07
N SER A 350 7.52 1.06 -14.78
CA SER A 350 8.70 0.59 -14.03
C SER A 350 9.28 -0.69 -14.63
N PHE A 351 8.43 -1.58 -15.16
CA PHE A 351 8.85 -2.76 -15.91
C PHE A 351 9.72 -2.39 -17.10
N GLU A 352 9.25 -1.46 -17.94
CA GLU A 352 9.98 -1.02 -19.14
C GLU A 352 11.29 -0.32 -18.78
N ALA A 353 11.27 0.53 -17.74
CA ALA A 353 12.45 1.25 -17.28
C ALA A 353 13.55 0.28 -16.81
N LEU A 354 13.21 -0.68 -15.94
CA LEU A 354 14.16 -1.66 -15.45
C LEU A 354 14.65 -2.59 -16.57
N PHE A 355 13.78 -2.97 -17.51
CA PHE A 355 14.19 -3.80 -18.63
C PHE A 355 15.17 -3.06 -19.54
N CYS A 356 14.91 -1.79 -19.84
CA CYS A 356 15.83 -0.93 -20.58
C CYS A 356 17.19 -0.84 -19.87
N GLU A 357 17.18 -0.65 -18.55
CA GLU A 357 18.39 -0.54 -17.73
C GLU A 357 19.25 -1.80 -17.78
N ILE A 358 18.63 -2.98 -17.64
CA ILE A 358 19.36 -4.25 -17.55
C ILE A 358 19.80 -4.74 -18.94
N PHE A 359 18.92 -4.66 -19.95
CA PHE A 359 19.12 -5.41 -21.20
C PHE A 359 19.38 -4.55 -22.43
N LEU A 360 19.06 -3.25 -22.42
CA LEU A 360 19.09 -2.44 -23.65
C LEU A 360 20.28 -1.48 -23.76
N TYR A 361 21.21 -1.46 -22.78
CA TYR A 361 22.55 -0.83 -22.66
C TYR A 361 22.87 0.54 -23.30
N ASN A 362 22.00 1.13 -24.13
CA ASN A 362 22.12 2.38 -24.88
C ASN A 362 20.75 2.87 -25.43
N ARG A 363 19.72 2.02 -25.47
CA ARG A 363 18.37 2.39 -25.92
C ARG A 363 17.46 2.65 -24.72
N PHE A 364 17.40 3.91 -24.29
CA PHE A 364 16.58 4.34 -23.15
C PHE A 364 15.08 4.48 -23.49
N ASP A 365 14.70 4.46 -24.77
CA ASP A 365 13.30 4.68 -25.17
C ASP A 365 12.64 3.43 -25.73
N TRP A 366 12.00 2.68 -24.82
CA TRP A 366 11.16 1.52 -25.13
C TRP A 366 10.10 1.82 -26.21
N ASN A 367 9.59 3.05 -26.28
CA ASN A 367 8.49 3.39 -27.20
C ASN A 367 8.95 3.49 -28.66
N GLN A 368 10.26 3.44 -28.91
CA GLN A 368 10.88 3.43 -30.24
C GLN A 368 11.14 2.02 -30.76
N LEU A 369 10.85 0.98 -29.97
CA LEU A 369 11.14 -0.40 -30.31
C LEU A 369 9.86 -1.22 -30.56
N THR A 370 9.89 -2.10 -31.55
CA THR A 370 8.87 -3.14 -31.69
C THR A 370 9.08 -4.23 -30.63
N PRO A 371 8.07 -5.07 -30.34
CA PRO A 371 8.27 -6.23 -29.46
C PRO A 371 9.39 -7.15 -29.95
N GLN A 372 9.57 -7.29 -31.27
CA GLN A 372 10.63 -8.11 -31.84
C GLN A 372 12.01 -7.48 -31.64
N ASP A 373 12.14 -6.17 -31.76
CA ASP A 373 13.41 -5.46 -31.50
C ASP A 373 13.82 -5.61 -30.03
N ILE A 374 12.86 -5.46 -29.10
CA ILE A 374 13.12 -5.60 -27.65
C ILE A 374 13.67 -7.00 -27.33
N LEU A 375 13.06 -8.04 -27.90
CA LEU A 375 13.51 -9.42 -27.68
C LEU A 375 14.86 -9.70 -28.34
N ALA A 376 15.11 -9.14 -29.53
CA ALA A 376 16.39 -9.30 -30.22
C ALA A 376 17.54 -8.67 -29.43
N GLU A 377 17.35 -7.44 -28.93
CA GLU A 377 18.32 -6.74 -28.10
C GLU A 377 18.53 -7.47 -26.75
N TRP A 378 17.45 -7.98 -26.13
CA TRP A 378 17.58 -8.81 -24.94
C TRP A 378 18.43 -10.06 -25.19
N TYR A 379 18.13 -10.79 -26.27
CA TYR A 379 18.88 -11.98 -26.65
C TYR A 379 20.36 -11.66 -26.91
N GLN A 380 20.65 -10.57 -27.63
CA GLN A 380 22.01 -10.11 -27.88
C GLN A 380 22.75 -9.71 -26.60
N SER A 381 22.06 -9.06 -25.65
CA SER A 381 22.65 -8.67 -24.36
C SER A 381 23.11 -9.87 -23.53
N ILE A 382 22.38 -10.99 -23.65
CA ILE A 382 22.71 -12.24 -22.97
C ILE A 382 23.92 -12.91 -23.64
N GLU A 383 23.98 -12.95 -24.99
CA GLU A 383 25.13 -13.52 -25.72
C GLU A 383 26.45 -12.81 -25.38
N ILE A 384 26.45 -11.48 -25.32
CA ILE A 384 27.64 -10.68 -24.97
C ILE A 384 28.20 -11.06 -23.59
N TYR A 385 27.32 -11.40 -22.64
CA TYR A 385 27.75 -11.76 -21.29
C TYR A 385 28.40 -13.15 -21.23
N TYR A 386 28.02 -14.09 -22.10
CA TYR A 386 28.61 -15.43 -22.14
C TYR A 386 29.97 -15.48 -22.85
N GLU A 387 30.29 -14.48 -23.67
CA GLU A 387 31.58 -14.40 -24.37
C GLU A 387 32.69 -13.75 -23.53
N GLN A 388 32.35 -13.15 -22.39
CA GLN A 388 33.27 -12.54 -21.42
C GLN A 388 33.60 -13.49 -20.28
#